data_AF-A0A838B227-F1
#
_entry.id   AF-A0A838B227-F1
#
_cell.length_a   1.000
_cell.length_b   1.000
_cell.length_c   1.000
_cell.angle_alpha   90.00
_cell.angle_beta   90.00
_cell.angle_gamma   90.00
#
_symmetry.space_group_name_H-M   'P 1'
#
loop_
_entity.id
_entity.type
_entity.pdbx_description
1 polymer ?
#
loop_
_entity_poly.entity_id
_entity_poly.type
_entity_poly.pdbx_seq_one_letter_code
_entity_poly.pdbx_strand_id
1 'polypeptide(L)' 'MEDPAVTVGLVIHYARISLAQRVPIPPVIIELLTRRVEEGDPACIMVAEWCDASGLLDLKPLTRSKRRPG' A
#
# COMPACT_ATOMS: atom_id res chain seq x y z
N MET A 1 -3.14 -16.25 -10.75
CA MET A 1 -2.28 -15.26 -11.42
C MET A 1 -2.60 -13.92 -10.79
N GLU A 2 -1.91 -13.62 -9.70
CA GLU A 2 -1.91 -12.28 -9.14
C GLU A 2 -0.42 -12.01 -8.92
N ASP A 3 0.16 -11.10 -9.69
CA ASP A 3 1.58 -10.76 -9.64
C ASP A 3 1.74 -9.54 -8.73
N PRO A 4 2.66 -9.55 -7.75
CA PRO A 4 2.95 -8.37 -6.93
C PRO A 4 3.24 -7.11 -7.76
N ALA A 5 3.90 -7.23 -8.91
CA ALA A 5 4.17 -6.09 -9.80
C ALA A 5 2.89 -5.46 -10.34
N VAL A 6 1.88 -6.29 -10.66
CA VAL A 6 0.56 -5.80 -11.10
C VAL A 6 -0.15 -5.08 -9.95
N THR A 7 -0.09 -5.62 -8.74
CA THR A 7 -0.67 -5.00 -7.54
C THR A 7 -0.06 -3.62 -7.29
N VAL A 8 1.27 -3.53 -7.30
CA VAL A 8 2.00 -2.26 -7.16
C VAL A 8 1.61 -1.27 -8.25
N GLY A 9 1.57 -1.69 -9.51
CA GLY A 9 1.19 -0.83 -10.64
C GLY A 9 -0.21 -0.23 -10.48
N LEU A 10 -1.18 -1.05 -10.07
CA LEU A 10 -2.56 -0.62 -9.83
C LEU A 10 -2.63 0.39 -8.67
N VAL A 11 -1.97 0.09 -7.54
CA VAL A 11 -2.00 0.97 -6.37
C VAL A 11 -1.37 2.33 -6.70
N ILE A 12 -0.21 2.36 -7.36
CA ILE A 12 0.43 3.61 -7.76
C ILE A 12 -0.46 4.40 -8.74
N HIS A 13 -1.10 3.72 -9.68
CA HIS A 13 -2.01 4.36 -10.62
C HIS A 13 -3.17 5.06 -9.90
N TYR A 14 -3.88 4.35 -9.03
CA TYR A 14 -5.01 4.92 -8.29
C TYR A 14 -4.58 5.94 -7.25
N ALA A 15 -3.44 5.75 -6.58
CA ALA A 15 -2.90 6.73 -5.65
C ALA A 15 -2.64 8.08 -6.34
N ARG A 16 -2.09 8.08 -7.56
CA ARG A 16 -1.90 9.31 -8.36
C ARG A 16 -3.23 9.98 -8.69
N ILE A 17 -4.25 9.22 -9.07
CA ILE A 17 -5.60 9.75 -9.32
C ILE A 17 -6.17 10.36 -8.04
N SER A 18 -6.08 9.65 -6.92
CA SER A 18 -6.56 10.10 -5.62
C SER A 18 -5.90 11.41 -5.18
N LEU A 19 -4.58 11.52 -5.32
CA LEU A 19 -3.85 12.76 -5.01
C LEU A 19 -4.27 13.93 -5.92
N ALA A 20 -4.42 13.68 -7.22
CA ALA A 20 -4.76 14.72 -8.19
C ALA A 20 -6.21 15.20 -8.08
N GLN A 21 -7.15 14.27 -7.89
CA GLN A 21 -8.59 14.53 -7.93
C GLN A 21 -9.21 14.64 -6.53
N ARG A 22 -8.45 14.37 -5.47
CA ARG A 22 -8.91 14.33 -4.07
C ARG A 22 -10.07 13.36 -3.86
N VAL A 23 -10.01 12.21 -4.53
CA VAL A 23 -10.98 11.12 -4.39
C VAL A 23 -10.34 9.93 -3.69
N PRO A 24 -11.09 9.13 -2.92
CA PRO A 24 -10.54 7.95 -2.25
C PRO A 24 -10.05 6.89 -3.25
N ILE A 25 -9.04 6.11 -2.86
CA ILE A 25 -8.63 4.92 -3.62
C ILE A 25 -9.79 3.90 -3.56
N PRO A 26 -10.14 3.22 -4.67
CA PRO A 26 -11.18 2.20 -4.65
C PRO A 26 -10.87 1.09 -3.63
N PRO A 27 -11.83 0.68 -2.77
CA PRO A 27 -11.60 -0.30 -1.70
C PRO A 27 -10.98 -1.62 -2.19
N VAL A 28 -11.39 -2.12 -3.36
CA VAL A 28 -10.84 -3.34 -3.95
C VAL A 28 -9.32 -3.28 -4.20
N ILE A 29 -8.78 -2.09 -4.47
CA ILE A 29 -7.34 -1.88 -4.67
C ILE A 29 -6.62 -1.90 -3.32
N ILE A 30 -7.25 -1.36 -2.28
CA ILE A 30 -6.74 -1.41 -0.91
C ILE A 30 -6.74 -2.85 -0.40
N GLU A 31 -7.81 -3.60 -0.61
CA GLU A 31 -7.91 -5.02 -0.24
C GLU A 31 -6.83 -5.86 -0.93
N LEU A 32 -6.62 -5.64 -2.23
CA LEU A 32 -5.55 -6.31 -2.98
C LEU A 32 -4.17 -6.01 -2.37
N LEU A 33 -3.89 -4.74 -2.07
CA LEU A 33 -2.63 -4.34 -1.43
C LEU A 33 -2.47 -4.97 -0.04
N THR A 34 -3.50 -4.90 0.79
CA THR A 34 -3.50 -5.46 2.16
C THR A 34 -3.18 -6.94 2.14
N ARG A 35 -3.81 -7.72 1.25
CA ARG A 35 -3.51 -9.16 1.11
C ARG A 35 -2.04 -9.41 0.79
N ARG A 36 -1.41 -8.58 -0.06
CA ARG A 36 0.02 -8.71 -0.39
C ARG A 36 0.95 -8.31 0.73
N VAL A 37 0.56 -7.31 1.50
CA VAL A 37 1.26 -6.93 2.72
C VAL A 37 1.22 -8.07 3.75
N GLU A 38 0.06 -8.71 3.91
CA GLU A 38 -0.12 -9.88 4.79
C GLU A 38 0.69 -11.09 4.31
N GLU A 39 0.82 -11.29 3.00
CA GLU A 39 1.70 -12.30 2.39
C GLU A 39 3.20 -11.96 2.53
N GLY A 40 3.54 -10.76 3.00
CA GLY A 40 4.91 -10.33 3.26
C GLY A 40 5.66 -9.82 2.01
N ASP A 41 4.95 -9.44 0.95
CA ASP A 41 5.60 -8.93 -0.25
C ASP A 41 6.27 -7.57 0.00
N PRO A 42 7.60 -7.45 -0.19
CA PRO A 42 8.33 -6.24 0.19
C PRO A 42 7.95 -5.02 -0.65
N ALA A 43 7.62 -5.19 -1.93
CA ALA A 43 7.25 -4.08 -2.78
C ALA A 43 5.87 -3.53 -2.38
N CYS A 44 4.93 -4.41 -2.08
CA CYS A 44 3.61 -4.05 -1.58
C CYS A 44 3.69 -3.39 -0.20
N ILE A 45 4.54 -3.88 0.71
CA ILE A 45 4.80 -3.23 2.02
C ILE A 45 5.30 -1.79 1.81
N MET A 46 6.31 -1.59 0.97
CA MET A 46 6.85 -0.25 0.70
C MET A 46 5.79 0.71 0.12
N VAL A 47 4.95 0.21 -0.79
CA VAL A 47 3.88 1.01 -1.40
C VAL A 47 2.79 1.33 -0.37
N ALA A 48 2.44 0.40 0.50
CA ALA A 48 1.50 0.63 1.58
C ALA A 48 2.00 1.72 2.53
N GLU A 49 3.26 1.65 2.97
CA GLU A 49 3.91 2.69 3.79
C GLU A 49 3.92 4.06 3.07
N TRP A 50 4.18 4.08 1.76
CA TRP A 50 4.13 5.32 0.98
C TRP A 50 2.71 5.91 0.89
N CYS A 51 1.70 5.06 0.69
CA CYS A 51 0.30 5.49 0.66
C CYS A 51 -0.15 6.07 2.02
N ASP A 52 0.26 5.45 3.13
CA ASP A 52 0.02 5.96 4.49
C ASP A 52 0.70 7.31 4.72
N ALA A 53 1.99 7.43 4.38
CA ALA A 53 2.72 8.69 4.45
C ALA A 53 2.14 9.79 3.54
N SER A 54 1.44 9.41 2.48
CA SER A 54 0.75 10.33 1.57
C SER A 54 -0.68 10.68 2.02
N GLY A 55 -1.15 10.15 3.16
CA GLY A 55 -2.50 10.35 3.68
C GLY A 55 -3.60 9.67 2.85
N LEU A 56 -3.24 8.68 2.03
CA LEU A 56 -4.17 7.94 1.17
C LEU A 56 -4.71 6.68 1.84
N LEU A 57 -3.98 6.16 2.83
CA LEU A 57 -4.38 5.05 3.67
C LEU A 57 -4.22 5.48 5.13
N ASP A 58 -5.03 4.89 5.99
CA ASP A 58 -4.81 4.89 7.44
C ASP A 58 -4.37 3.47 7.80
N LEU A 59 -3.08 3.20 7.62
CA LEU A 59 -2.53 1.95 8.11
C LEU A 59 -2.44 2.10 9.63
N LYS A 60 -3.26 1.34 10.37
CA LYS A 60 -2.91 1.03 11.76
C LYS A 60 -1.45 0.61 11.72
N PRO A 61 -0.55 1.25 12.48
CA PRO A 61 0.88 1.10 12.30
C PRO A 61 1.18 -0.39 12.29
N LEU A 62 1.49 -0.91 11.10
CA LEU A 62 1.94 -2.28 10.89
C LEU A 62 3.14 -2.33 11.81
N THR A 63 2.97 -3.01 12.95
CA THR A 63 3.84 -2.88 14.11
C THR A 63 5.24 -2.89 13.57
N ARG A 64 5.91 -1.73 13.65
CA ARG A 64 7.27 -1.51 13.18
C ARG A 64 8.08 -2.52 13.98
N SER A 65 8.16 -3.75 13.48
CA SER A 65 8.67 -4.89 14.21
C SER A 65 10.13 -4.57 14.33
N LYS A 66 10.44 -4.09 15.53
CA LYS A 66 11.69 -3.49 16.00
C LYS A 66 12.81 -3.75 15.00
N ARG A 67 13.07 -2.77 14.12
CA ARG A 67 14.45 -2.56 13.66
C ARG A 67 15.22 -2.25 14.94
N ARG A 68 15.75 -3.28 15.59
CA ARG A 68 16.74 -3.14 16.65
C ARG A 68 17.95 -2.50 15.97
N PRO A 69 18.40 -1.30 16.38
CA PRO A 69 19.80 -0.97 16.21
C PRO A 69 20.54 -1.79 17.27
N GLY A 70 21.38 -2.73 16.83
CA GLY A 70 22.17 -3.60 17.70
C GLY A 70 22.97 -4.56 16.86
#